data_AF-A0A497I704-F1
#
_entry.id   AF-A0A497I704-F1
#
_cell.length_a   1.000
_cell.length_b   1.000
_cell.length_c   1.000
_cell.angle_alpha   90.00
_cell.angle_beta   90.00
_cell.angle_gamma   90.00
#
_symmetry.space_group_name_H-M   'P 1'
#
loop_
_entity.id
_entity.type
_entity.pdbx_description
1 polymer ?
#
loop_
_entity_poly.entity_id
_entity_poly.type
_entity_poly.pdbx_seq_one_letter_code
_entity_poly.pdbx_strand_id
1 'polypeptide(L)'
;MIEDIIQAGYRVIGILGIEYSPACAVELQYTPRGTIHKRGIFINELRKLLEEKDIAIPFVGVNRRGIKKSIEKIRELFQDRTKQSTLF
;
A
#
# COMPACT_ATOMS: atom_id res chain seq x y z
N MET A 1 -16.24 2.62 1.24
CA MET A 1 -15.47 1.91 0.18
C MET A 1 -14.55 0.84 0.75
N ILE A 2 -13.47 1.17 1.48
CA ILE A 2 -12.63 0.14 2.14
C ILE A 2 -13.36 -0.50 3.33
N GLU A 3 -14.08 0.31 4.11
CA GLU A 3 -14.92 -0.17 5.22
C GLU A 3 -15.97 -1.18 4.73
N ASP A 4 -16.64 -0.89 3.62
CA ASP A 4 -17.64 -1.80 3.03
C ASP A 4 -17.03 -3.15 2.62
N ILE A 5 -15.80 -3.15 2.10
CA ILE A 5 -15.05 -4.38 1.77
C ILE A 5 -14.79 -5.19 3.05
N ILE A 6 -14.35 -4.52 4.12
CA ILE A 6 -14.10 -5.15 5.42
C ILE A 6 -15.41 -5.69 6.03
N GLN A 7 -16.48 -4.91 5.99
CA GLN A 7 -17.81 -5.29 6.50
C GLN A 7 -18.42 -6.46 5.73
N ALA A 8 -18.13 -6.58 4.44
CA ALA A 8 -18.50 -7.74 3.63
C ALA A 8 -17.68 -9.01 3.93
N GLY A 9 -16.78 -8.97 4.93
CA GLY A 9 -16.00 -10.11 5.39
C GLY A 9 -14.70 -10.34 4.61
N TYR A 10 -14.29 -9.41 3.75
CA TYR A 10 -13.02 -9.49 3.04
C TYR A 10 -11.89 -8.90 3.87
N ARG A 11 -10.76 -9.61 3.91
CA ARG A 11 -9.51 -9.07 4.44
C ARG A 11 -8.76 -8.29 3.37
N VAL A 12 -8.59 -6.99 3.57
CA VAL A 12 -7.71 -6.16 2.73
C VAL A 12 -6.27 -6.33 3.20
N ILE A 13 -5.46 -7.05 2.43
CA ILE A 13 -4.06 -7.37 2.80
C ILE A 13 -3.05 -6.27 2.41
N GLY A 14 -3.46 -5.29 1.61
CA GLY A 14 -2.61 -4.16 1.25
C GLY A 14 -3.22 -3.26 0.18
N ILE A 15 -2.70 -2.03 0.11
CA ILE A 15 -3.05 -1.02 -0.89
C ILE A 15 -1.85 -0.80 -1.80
N LEU A 16 -2.05 -0.95 -3.11
CA LEU A 16 -0.98 -0.76 -4.10
C LEU A 16 -1.09 0.62 -4.74
N GLY A 17 0.03 1.32 -4.85
CA GLY A 17 0.12 2.61 -5.55
C GLY A 17 1.29 2.63 -6.54
N ILE A 18 1.09 3.23 -7.71
CA ILE A 18 2.14 3.32 -8.73
C ILE A 18 3.12 4.44 -8.37
N GLU A 19 4.39 4.09 -8.20
CA GLU A 19 5.44 5.08 -7.92
C GLU A 19 5.62 6.06 -9.07
N TYR A 20 6.10 7.26 -8.71
CA TYR A 20 6.28 8.41 -9.60
C TYR A 20 4.99 9.06 -10.10
N SER A 21 3.81 8.54 -9.72
CA SER A 21 2.54 9.22 -9.96
C SER A 21 2.37 10.40 -8.98
N PRO A 22 2.00 11.62 -9.47
CA PRO A 22 1.68 12.75 -8.60
C PRO A 22 0.56 12.46 -7.59
N ALA A 23 -0.35 11.55 -7.93
CA ALA A 23 -1.48 11.17 -7.08
C ALA A 23 -1.25 9.87 -6.31
N CYS A 24 -0.69 8.85 -6.97
CA CYS A 24 -0.70 7.46 -6.45
C CYS A 24 0.64 6.98 -5.88
N ALA A 25 1.70 7.80 -5.88
CA ALA A 25 2.98 7.41 -5.33
C ALA A 25 2.88 7.07 -3.83
N VAL A 26 3.50 5.96 -3.42
CA VAL A 26 3.46 5.50 -2.03
C VAL A 26 4.68 5.97 -1.27
N GLU A 27 5.85 5.96 -1.90
CA GLU A 27 7.11 6.39 -1.30
C GLU A 27 7.85 7.39 -2.18
N LEU A 28 7.77 7.27 -3.52
CA LEU A 28 8.67 7.92 -4.46
C LEU A 28 7.94 8.75 -5.50
N GLN A 29 8.37 10.00 -5.67
CA GLN A 29 7.95 10.89 -6.76
C GLN A 29 9.11 11.28 -7.66
N TYR A 30 8.79 11.62 -8.91
CA TYR A 30 9.76 12.15 -9.86
C TYR A 30 9.71 13.67 -9.88
N THR A 31 10.88 14.28 -9.90
CA THR A 31 11.07 15.71 -10.17
C THR A 31 12.09 15.87 -11.31
N PRO A 32 12.17 17.04 -11.96
CA PRO A 32 13.24 17.31 -12.92
C PRO A 32 14.65 17.14 -12.34
N ARG A 33 14.81 17.21 -11.01
CA ARG A 33 16.09 17.05 -10.30
C ARG A 33 16.35 15.62 -9.81
N GLY A 34 15.49 14.66 -10.17
CA GLY A 34 15.59 13.26 -9.79
C GLY A 34 14.44 12.77 -8.92
N THR A 35 14.65 11.61 -8.30
CA THR A 35 13.65 10.94 -7.44
C THR A 35 13.68 11.53 -6.04
N ILE A 36 12.51 11.81 -5.47
CA ILE A 36 12.35 12.26 -4.08
C ILE A 36 11.44 11.32 -3.30
N HIS A 37 11.64 11.26 -1.98
CA HIS A 37 10.72 10.57 -1.07
C HIS A 37 9.51 11.46 -0.78
N LYS A 38 8.43 11.27 -1.54
CA LYS A 38 7.19 12.04 -1.39
C LYS A 38 6.00 11.22 -1.85
N ARG A 39 4.95 11.21 -1.02
CA ARG A 39 3.67 10.58 -1.33
C ARG A 39 2.90 11.38 -2.36
N GLY A 40 2.14 10.68 -3.19
CA GLY A 40 1.12 11.29 -4.01
C GLY A 40 -0.04 11.81 -3.17
N ILE A 41 -0.71 12.86 -3.67
CA ILE A 41 -1.73 13.56 -2.87
C ILE A 41 -2.89 12.65 -2.47
N PHE A 42 -3.31 11.74 -3.36
CA PHE A 42 -4.38 10.79 -3.06
C PHE A 42 -3.95 9.79 -1.98
N ILE A 43 -2.75 9.22 -2.07
CA ILE A 43 -2.24 8.28 -1.05
C ILE A 43 -2.06 8.98 0.31
N ASN A 44 -1.65 10.24 0.30
CA ASN A 44 -1.49 11.01 1.53
C ASN A 44 -2.83 11.22 2.25
N GLU A 45 -3.86 11.66 1.55
CA GLU A 45 -5.19 11.85 2.16
C GLU A 45 -5.86 10.52 2.51
N LEU A 46 -5.71 9.48 1.68
CA LEU A 46 -6.22 8.15 1.99
C LEU A 46 -5.60 7.58 3.29
N ARG A 47 -4.29 7.75 3.48
CA ARG A 47 -3.63 7.30 4.71
C ARG A 47 -4.17 8.00 5.95
N LYS A 48 -4.32 9.33 5.91
CA LYS A 48 -4.92 10.10 7.01
C LYS A 48 -6.30 9.60 7.37
N LEU A 49 -7.16 9.39 6.36
CA LEU A 49 -8.52 8.89 6.56
C LEU A 49 -8.54 7.49 7.19
N LEU A 50 -7.60 6.61 6.82
CA LEU A 50 -7.48 5.28 7.43
C LEU A 50 -6.92 5.35 8.85
N GLU A 51 -5.94 6.23 9.10
CA GLU A 51 -5.37 6.49 10.43
C GLU A 51 -6.43 7.04 11.39
N GLU A 52 -7.24 8.02 10.96
CA GLU A 52 -8.37 8.58 11.72
C GLU A 52 -9.45 7.55 12.07
N LYS A 53 -9.52 6.46 11.31
CA LYS A 53 -10.47 5.35 11.50
C LYS A 53 -9.85 4.15 12.20
N ASP A 54 -8.60 4.24 12.65
CA ASP A 54 -7.83 3.13 13.24
C ASP A 54 -7.75 1.89 12.31
N ILE A 55 -7.77 2.09 10.99
CA ILE A 55 -7.67 1.03 9.99
C ILE A 55 -6.21 0.87 9.55
N ALA A 56 -5.55 -0.17 10.07
CA ALA A 56 -4.18 -0.51 9.69
C ALA A 56 -4.14 -1.40 8.43
N ILE A 57 -3.76 -0.83 7.29
CA ILE A 57 -3.53 -1.56 6.04
C ILE A 57 -2.16 -1.17 5.46
N PRO A 58 -1.28 -2.12 5.11
CA PRO A 58 0.03 -1.80 4.54
C PRO A 58 -0.12 -1.22 3.12
N PHE A 59 0.74 -0.26 2.79
CA PHE A 59 0.80 0.33 1.45
C PHE A 59 2.08 -0.12 0.76
N VAL A 60 1.98 -0.54 -0.50
CA VAL A 60 3.13 -0.95 -1.31
C VAL A 60 3.23 -0.13 -2.58
N GLY A 61 4.39 0.50 -2.74
CA GLY A 61 4.79 1.19 -3.96
C GLY A 61 5.19 0.24 -5.08
N VAL A 62 4.52 0.35 -6.22
CA VAL A 62 4.85 -0.39 -7.45
C VAL A 62 5.72 0.47 -8.35
N ASN A 63 7.01 0.10 -8.42
CA ASN A 63 7.98 0.74 -9.28
C ASN A 63 8.11 -0.02 -10.60
N ARG A 64 7.53 0.54 -11.68
CA ARG A 64 7.59 -0.04 -13.02
C ARG A 64 9.01 -0.18 -13.59
N ARG A 65 9.95 0.66 -13.16
CA ARG A 65 11.37 0.61 -13.59
C ARG A 65 12.17 -0.47 -12.84
N GLY A 66 11.68 -0.92 -11.69
CA GLY A 66 12.35 -1.88 -10.81
C GLY A 66 11.38 -2.96 -10.32
N ILE A 67 10.62 -3.56 -11.25
CA ILE A 67 9.45 -4.38 -10.92
C ILE A 67 9.73 -5.56 -9.98
N LYS A 68 10.94 -6.16 -10.04
CA LYS A 68 11.34 -7.29 -9.19
C LYS A 68 11.18 -6.98 -7.70
N LYS A 69 11.65 -5.82 -7.24
CA LYS A 69 11.53 -5.38 -5.84
C LYS A 69 10.08 -5.16 -5.43
N SER A 70 9.24 -4.65 -6.33
CA SER A 70 7.81 -4.49 -6.06
C SER A 70 7.11 -5.84 -5.94
N ILE A 71 7.49 -6.82 -6.76
CA ILE A 71 6.96 -8.19 -6.64
C ILE A 71 7.36 -8.82 -5.31
N GLU A 72 8.60 -8.62 -4.85
CA GLU A 72 9.06 -9.09 -3.53
C GLU A 72 8.22 -8.50 -2.39
N LYS A 73 8.07 -7.17 -2.34
CA LYS A 73 7.20 -6.49 -1.36
C LYS A 73 5.74 -6.98 -1.42
N ILE A 74 5.20 -7.22 -2.61
CA ILE A 74 3.85 -7.76 -2.77
C ILE A 74 3.75 -9.20 -2.23
N ARG A 75 4.78 -10.04 -2.45
CA ARG A 75 4.83 -11.41 -1.91
C ARG A 75 4.82 -11.42 -0.39
N GLU A 76 5.51 -10.48 0.25
CA GLU A 76 5.54 -10.34 1.71
C GLU A 76 4.14 -10.14 2.30
N LEU A 77 3.23 -9.44 1.59
CA LEU A 77 1.82 -9.27 2.01
C LEU A 77 1.06 -10.60 2.15
N PHE A 78 1.50 -11.66 1.46
CA PHE A 78 0.91 -12.99 1.55
C PHE A 78 1.58 -13.89 2.60
N GLN A 79 2.71 -13.49 3.17
CA GLN A 79 3.48 -14.32 4.12
C GLN A 79 2.97 -14.21 5.56
N ASP A 80 2.13 -13.22 5.89
CA ASP A 80 1.39 -13.14 7.17
C ASP A 80 0.38 -14.29 7.39
N ARG A 81 0.30 -15.24 6.45
CA ARG A 81 -0.58 -16.41 6.50
C ARG A 81 -0.21 -17.46 7.57
N THR A 82 1.02 -17.48 8.08
CA THR A 82 1.52 -18.65 8.84
C THR A 82 1.35 -18.60 10.36
N LYS A 83 0.77 -17.54 10.94
CA LYS A 83 0.61 -17.44 12.42
C LYS A 83 -0.84 -17.56 12.94
N GLN A 84 -1.85 -17.77 12.08
CA GLN A 84 -3.27 -17.78 12.52
C GLN A 84 -3.99 -19.13 12.34
N SER A 85 -3.30 -20.19 11.90
CA SER A 85 -3.93 -21.49 11.60
C SER A 85 -3.54 -22.63 12.56
N THR A 86 -3.16 -22.34 13.81
CA THR A 86 -2.85 -23.40 14.82
C THR A 86 -3.45 -23.15 16.20
N LEU A 87 -4.53 -22.37 16.28
CA LEU A 87 -5.33 -22.25 17.51
C LEU A 87 -6.78 -22.41 17.11
N PHE A 88 -7.25 -23.65 17.01
CA PHE A 88 -8.55 -24.18 17.46
C PHE A 88 -8.54 -25.69 17.26
#